data_AF-A0A7D5ME00-F1
#
_entry.id   AF-A0A7D5ME00-F1
#
_cell.length_a   1.000
_cell.length_b   1.000
_cell.length_c   1.000
_cell.angle_alpha   90.00
_cell.angle_beta   90.00
_cell.angle_gamma   90.00
#
_symmetry.space_group_name_H-M   'P 1'
#
loop_
_entity.id
_entity.type
_entity.pdbx_description
1 polymer ?
#
loop_
_entity_poly.entity_id
_entity_poly.type
_entity_poly.pdbx_seq_one_letter_code
_entity_poly.pdbx_strand_id
1 'polypeptide(L)'
;MNKIDNLLLECSSCNVKVIFDLIDGVECDWGSHAIIQCQNCEELFSIDSQCPAFSSVIALLKLNPDLLNSVEKSNYLSKSHPC
;
A
#
# COMPACT_ATOMS: atom_id res chain seq x y z
N MET A 1 -0.42 -5.45 12.74
CA MET A 1 -1.49 -5.75 11.77
C MET A 1 -0.97 -6.87 10.88
N ASN A 2 -1.25 -8.13 11.20
CA ASN A 2 -0.60 -9.30 10.58
C ASN A 2 -1.32 -9.80 9.30
N LYS A 3 -1.96 -8.89 8.55
CA LYS A 3 -2.86 -9.26 7.43
C LYS A 3 -2.20 -9.09 6.06
N ILE A 4 -0.97 -8.56 6.00
CA ILE A 4 -0.37 -8.07 4.75
C ILE A 4 0.91 -8.82 4.34
N ASP A 5 1.52 -9.62 5.22
CA ASP A 5 2.68 -10.44 4.86
C ASP A 5 2.28 -11.51 3.82
N ASN A 6 2.98 -11.51 2.69
CA ASN A 6 2.79 -12.45 1.57
C ASN A 6 1.42 -12.39 0.87
N LEU A 7 0.81 -11.20 0.78
CA LEU A 7 -0.42 -11.03 -0.01
C LEU A 7 -0.14 -11.19 -1.50
N LEU A 8 -0.81 -12.16 -2.13
CA LEU A 8 -0.84 -12.31 -3.59
C LEU A 8 -1.85 -11.31 -4.18
N LEU A 9 -1.34 -10.21 -4.73
CA LEU A 9 -2.15 -9.11 -5.28
C LEU A 9 -1.82 -8.86 -6.75
N GLU A 10 -2.80 -8.37 -7.50
CA GLU A 10 -2.56 -7.81 -8.81
C GLU A 10 -2.03 -6.38 -8.67
N CYS A 11 -0.77 -6.17 -9.07
CA CYS A 11 -0.09 -4.88 -8.94
C CYS A 11 -0.65 -3.89 -9.97
N SER A 12 -1.08 -2.70 -9.53
CA SER A 12 -1.60 -1.67 -10.44
C SER A 12 -0.53 -0.96 -11.28
N SER A 13 0.76 -1.15 -10.97
CA SER A 13 1.89 -0.56 -11.71
C SER A 13 2.30 -1.45 -12.89
N CYS A 14 2.44 -2.77 -12.66
CA CYS A 14 2.85 -3.72 -13.71
C CYS A 14 1.74 -4.66 -14.21
N ASN A 15 0.54 -4.63 -13.64
CA ASN A 15 -0.60 -5.51 -13.95
C ASN A 15 -0.25 -7.02 -13.89
N VAL A 16 0.64 -7.39 -12.96
CA VAL A 16 1.02 -8.78 -12.70
C VAL A 16 0.52 -9.17 -11.32
N LYS A 17 -0.04 -10.38 -11.22
CA LYS A 17 -0.40 -10.99 -9.94
C LYS A 17 0.84 -11.59 -9.29
N VAL A 18 1.30 -11.00 -8.20
CA VAL A 18 2.55 -11.36 -7.53
C VAL A 18 2.43 -11.17 -6.02
N ILE A 19 3.35 -11.78 -5.28
CA ILE A 19 3.48 -11.58 -3.83
C ILE A 19 4.02 -10.18 -3.57
N PHE A 20 3.48 -9.56 -2.52
CA PHE A 20 3.99 -8.31 -1.98
C PHE A 20 4.69 -8.56 -0.64
N ASP A 21 5.81 -7.88 -0.44
CA ASP A 21 6.57 -7.89 0.82
C ASP A 21 6.19 -6.69 1.68
N LEU A 22 5.95 -6.91 2.97
CA LEU A 22 5.75 -5.84 3.95
C LEU A 22 7.11 -5.29 4.39
N ILE A 23 7.23 -3.96 4.38
CA ILE A 23 8.39 -3.25 4.91
C ILE A 23 7.87 -2.20 5.88
N ASP A 24 8.12 -2.41 7.17
CA ASP A 24 7.79 -1.47 8.23
C ASP A 24 8.96 -0.51 8.50
N GLY A 25 8.65 0.69 8.99
CA GLY A 25 9.65 1.61 9.50
C GLY A 25 10.32 2.50 8.44
N VAL A 26 9.75 2.61 7.25
CA VAL A 26 10.33 3.42 6.16
C VAL A 26 10.12 4.90 6.44
N GLU A 27 11.21 5.65 6.59
CA GLU A 27 11.16 7.08 6.90
C GLU A 27 11.00 7.95 5.64
N CYS A 28 10.17 8.99 5.76
CA CYS A 28 10.05 10.09 4.81
C CYS A 28 9.88 11.42 5.56
N ASP A 29 9.71 12.53 4.83
CA ASP A 29 9.57 13.87 5.40
C ASP A 29 8.38 14.02 6.37
N TRP A 30 7.37 13.15 6.28
CA TRP A 30 6.18 13.16 7.15
C TRP A 30 6.21 12.14 8.29
N GLY A 31 7.28 11.37 8.41
CA GLY A 31 7.46 10.36 9.45
C GLY A 31 7.72 8.96 8.90
N SER A 32 7.49 7.97 9.76
CA SER A 32 7.74 6.57 9.45
C SER A 32 6.47 5.88 8.96
N HIS A 33 6.62 5.05 7.93
CA HIS A 33 5.53 4.37 7.23
C HIS A 33 5.70 2.86 7.18
N ALA A 34 4.56 2.19 7.13
CA ALA A 34 4.47 0.82 6.67
C ALA A 34 4.14 0.82 5.17
N ILE A 35 4.95 0.14 4.38
CA ILE A 35 4.77 0.02 2.93
C ILE A 35 4.75 -1.44 2.51
N ILE A 36 4.18 -1.71 1.34
CA ILE A 36 4.32 -2.99 0.65
C ILE A 36 5.07 -2.81 -0.67
N GLN A 37 5.92 -3.78 -1.01
CA GLN A 37 6.70 -3.79 -2.24
C GLN A 37 6.24 -4.90 -3.17
N CYS A 38 6.00 -4.57 -4.44
CA CYS A 38 5.74 -5.56 -5.49
C CYS A 38 7.03 -6.32 -5.83
N GLN A 39 7.08 -7.65 -5.64
CA GLN A 39 8.28 -8.44 -5.97
C GLN A 39 8.61 -8.51 -7.47
N ASN A 40 7.69 -8.08 -8.35
CA ASN A 40 7.91 -8.09 -9.80
C ASN A 40 8.47 -6.77 -10.35
N CYS A 41 7.98 -5.62 -9.89
CA CYS A 41 8.38 -4.30 -10.42
C CYS A 41 8.93 -3.35 -9.37
N GLU A 42 9.09 -3.80 -8.12
CA GLU A 42 9.67 -3.06 -7.00
C GLU A 42 8.88 -1.80 -6.58
N GLU A 43 7.72 -1.55 -7.16
CA GLU A 43 6.82 -0.45 -6.79
C GLU A 43 6.42 -0.53 -5.31
N LEU A 44 6.47 0.62 -4.63
CA LEU A 44 6.21 0.76 -3.20
C LEU A 44 4.86 1.42 -2.96
N PHE A 45 4.02 0.78 -2.16
CA PHE A 45 2.70 1.30 -1.79
C PHE A 45 2.62 1.55 -0.29
N SER A 46 2.24 2.76 0.09
CA SER A 46 1.91 3.09 1.48
C SER A 46 0.60 2.42 1.89
N ILE A 47 0.58 1.76 3.05
CA ILE A 47 -0.58 1.01 3.55
C ILE A 47 -1.17 1.58 4.84
N ASP A 48 -0.47 2.49 5.50
CA ASP A 48 -0.84 3.10 6.78
C ASP A 48 -1.45 4.50 6.63
N SER A 49 -0.96 5.27 5.67
CA SER A 49 -1.46 6.59 5.30
C SER A 49 -1.25 6.88 3.81
N GLN A 50 -1.99 7.84 3.26
CA GLN A 50 -1.68 8.35 1.93
C GLN A 50 -0.49 9.31 2.00
N CYS A 51 0.66 8.87 1.50
CA CYS A 51 1.90 9.63 1.51
C CYS A 51 2.37 9.96 0.08
N PRO A 52 2.70 11.22 -0.25
CA PRO A 52 3.17 11.61 -1.59
C PRO A 52 4.45 10.89 -2.04
N ALA A 53 5.25 10.37 -1.10
CA ALA A 53 6.48 9.65 -1.40
C ALA A 53 6.27 8.24 -1.97
N PHE A 54 5.06 7.68 -1.84
CA PHE A 54 4.76 6.30 -2.23
C PHE A 54 3.49 6.22 -3.06
N SER A 55 3.33 5.15 -3.83
CA SER A 55 2.06 4.84 -4.48
C SER A 55 0.97 4.57 -3.43
N SER A 56 -0.28 4.86 -3.77
CA SER A 56 -1.40 4.65 -2.84
C SER A 56 -1.94 3.22 -2.93
N VAL A 57 -2.18 2.58 -1.78
CA VAL A 57 -2.90 1.28 -1.72
C VAL A 57 -4.29 1.32 -2.38
N ILE A 58 -4.88 2.51 -2.54
CA ILE A 58 -6.14 2.70 -3.26
C ILE A 58 -6.03 2.31 -4.74
N ALA A 59 -4.85 2.47 -5.35
CA ALA A 59 -4.61 2.03 -6.72
C ALA A 59 -4.73 0.50 -6.85
N LEU A 60 -4.29 -0.24 -5.84
CA LEU A 60 -4.41 -1.70 -5.77
C LEU A 60 -5.86 -2.16 -5.58
N LEU A 61 -6.72 -1.39 -4.90
CA LEU A 61 -8.13 -1.76 -4.68
C LEU A 61 -8.93 -1.93 -5.97
N LYS A 62 -8.54 -1.26 -7.06
CA LYS A 62 -9.23 -1.38 -8.36
C LYS A 62 -9.14 -2.79 -8.94
N LEU A 63 -8.03 -3.47 -8.68
CA LEU A 63 -7.76 -4.83 -9.15
C LEU A 63 -7.97 -5.87 -8.04
N ASN A 64 -7.97 -5.42 -6.77
CA ASN A 64 -8.08 -6.26 -5.58
C ASN A 64 -9.18 -5.70 -4.66
N PRO A 65 -10.48 -5.88 -5.00
CA PRO A 65 -11.58 -5.22 -4.30
C PRO A 65 -11.70 -5.60 -2.81
N ASP A 66 -11.23 -6.79 -2.44
CA ASP A 66 -11.28 -7.31 -1.06
C ASP A 66 -10.06 -6.92 -0.21
N LEU A 67 -9.12 -6.14 -0.75
CA LEU A 67 -7.88 -5.75 -0.06
C LEU A 67 -8.14 -4.89 1.18
N LEU A 68 -9.11 -3.96 1.11
CA LEU A 68 -9.53 -3.12 2.24
C LEU A 68 -11.05 -3.04 2.31
N ASN A 69 -11.61 -3.20 3.51
CA ASN A 69 -13.01 -2.89 3.75
C ASN A 69 -13.25 -1.37 3.82
N SER A 70 -14.52 -0.95 3.80
CA SER A 70 -14.89 0.47 3.80
C SER A 70 -14.34 1.27 4.99
N VAL A 71 -14.23 0.65 6.17
CA VAL A 71 -13.68 1.30 7.37
C VAL A 71 -12.17 1.46 7.25
N GLU A 72 -11.46 0.41 6.84
CA GLU A 72 -10.01 0.44 6.60
C GLU A 72 -9.65 1.48 5.53
N LYS A 73 -10.40 1.53 4.42
CA LYS A 73 -10.24 2.53 3.36
C LYS A 73 -10.47 3.95 3.87
N SER A 74 -11.52 4.18 4.64
CA SER A 74 -11.81 5.51 5.22
C SER A 74 -10.69 5.95 6.18
N ASN A 75 -10.21 5.04 7.02
CA ASN A 75 -9.11 5.31 7.95
C ASN A 75 -7.78 5.60 7.25
N TYR A 76 -7.52 4.97 6.09
CA TYR A 76 -6.35 5.27 5.28
C TYR A 76 -6.44 6.69 4.68
N LEU A 77 -7.57 7.04 4.09
CA LEU A 77 -7.81 8.33 3.45
C LEU A 77 -7.89 9.50 4.44
N SER A 78 -8.23 9.25 5.71
CA SER A 78 -8.25 10.31 6.74
C SER A 78 -6.86 10.69 7.24
N LYS A 79 -5.84 9.88 6.93
CA LYS A 79 -4.44 10.08 7.36
C LYS A 79 -3.56 10.66 6.25
N SER A 80 -4.12 11.30 5.23
CA SER A 80 -3.34 11.81 4.10
C SER A 80 -2.39 12.94 4.51
N HIS A 81 -1.14 12.83 4.06
CA HIS A 81 -0.17 13.91 4.18
C HIS A 81 -0.43 14.99 3.11
N PRO A 82 -0.13 16.26 3.41
CA PRO A 82 -0.21 17.33 2.42
C PRO A 82 0.78 17.06 1.26
N CYS A 83 0.33 17.40 0.05
CA CYS A 83 1.11 17.38 -1.20
C CYS A 83 2.08 18.57 -1.27
#